data_AF-A0A5C8TNA3-F1
#
_entry.id   AF-A0A5C8TNA3-F1
#
_cell.length_a   1.000
_cell.length_b   1.000
_cell.length_c   1.000
_cell.angle_alpha   90.00
_cell.angle_beta   90.00
_cell.angle_gamma   90.00
#
_symmetry.space_group_name_H-M   'P 1'
#
loop_
_entity.id
_entity.type
_entity.pdbx_description
1 polymer ?
#
loop_
_entity_poly.entity_id
_entity_poly.type
_entity_poly.pdbx_seq_one_letter_code
_entity_poly.pdbx_strand_id
1 'polypeptide(L)' 'MDDPTPIATTVEACGQDHARYRWHLTDADGVSVRVAPEAYDTAEDAEVAGQAALEAFGSASNLRTS' A
#
# COMPACT_ATOMS: atom_id res chain seq x y z
N MET A 1 9.67 19.66 3.84
CA MET A 1 9.21 18.69 2.83
C MET A 1 8.09 17.94 3.50
N ASP A 2 6.89 17.96 2.92
CA ASP A 2 5.82 17.06 3.31
C ASP A 2 6.36 15.64 3.16
N ASP A 3 6.45 14.90 4.28
CA ASP A 3 6.80 13.49 4.25
C ASP A 3 5.57 12.80 3.62
N PRO A 4 5.71 12.18 2.45
CA PRO A 4 4.58 11.57 1.76
C PRO A 4 4.06 10.42 2.63
N THR A 5 3.06 10.73 3.44
CA THR A 5 2.45 9.84 4.40
C THR A 5 1.35 9.08 3.67
N PRO A 6 1.56 7.79 3.36
CA PRO A 6 0.52 7.00 2.74
C PRO A 6 -0.73 7.03 3.63
N ILE A 7 -1.88 7.39 3.05
CA ILE A 7 -3.16 7.47 3.76
C ILE A 7 -4.14 6.36 3.34
N ALA A 8 -3.90 5.74 2.19
CA ALA A 8 -4.79 4.76 1.61
C ALA A 8 -4.03 3.61 0.95
N THR A 9 -4.65 2.43 0.95
CA THR A 9 -4.24 1.26 0.17
C THR A 9 -5.22 1.08 -0.97
N THR A 10 -4.72 0.93 -2.19
CA THR A 10 -5.49 0.54 -3.37
C THR A 10 -4.97 -0.79 -3.88
N VAL A 11 -5.85 -1.74 -4.19
CA VAL A 11 -5.45 -3.01 -4.81
C VAL A 11 -5.84 -3.02 -6.27
N GLU A 12 -4.84 -3.23 -7.11
CA GLU A 12 -5.00 -3.32 -8.55
C GLU A 12 -4.69 -4.74 -9.02
N ALA A 13 -5.59 -5.30 -9.84
CA ALA A 13 -5.31 -6.55 -10.54
C ALA A 13 -4.26 -6.29 -11.63
N CYS A 14 -3.11 -6.95 -11.54
CA CYS A 14 -1.99 -6.81 -12.46
C CYS A 14 -1.72 -8.13 -13.17
N GLY A 15 -1.67 -8.11 -14.51
CA GLY A 15 -1.39 -9.27 -15.35
C GLY A 15 -2.42 -9.43 -16.47
N GLN A 16 -2.04 -10.15 -17.53
CA GLN A 16 -2.89 -10.36 -18.72
C GLN A 16 -4.24 -11.00 -18.38
N ASP A 17 -4.30 -11.79 -17.31
CA ASP A 17 -5.49 -12.55 -16.90
C ASP A 17 -6.19 -11.98 -15.66
N HIS A 18 -5.76 -10.83 -15.10
CA HIS A 18 -6.23 -10.33 -13.80
C HIS A 18 -6.10 -11.38 -12.66
N ALA A 19 -5.22 -12.37 -12.85
CA ALA A 19 -5.02 -13.47 -11.90
C ALA A 19 -4.09 -13.10 -10.74
N ARG A 20 -3.43 -11.93 -10.81
CA ARG A 20 -2.60 -11.44 -9.72
C ARG A 20 -3.01 -10.05 -9.29
N TYR A 21 -2.82 -9.77 -8.02
CA TYR A 21 -3.22 -8.56 -7.34
C TYR A 21 -2.00 -7.91 -6.73
N ARG A 22 -1.92 -6.59 -6.82
CA ARG A 22 -0.82 -5.81 -6.28
C ARG A 22 -1.42 -4.67 -5.49
N TRP A 23 -0.97 -4.48 -4.25
CA TRP A 23 -1.35 -3.33 -3.46
C TRP A 23 -0.44 -2.14 -3.77
N HIS A 24 -1.03 -0.96 -3.71
CA HIS A 24 -0.41 0.33 -3.92
C HIS A 24 -0.80 1.22 -2.74
N LEU A 25 0.17 1.82 -2.07
CA LEU A 25 -0.08 2.84 -1.06
C LEU A 25 -0.09 4.20 -1.75
N THR A 26 -1.19 4.93 -1.58
CA THR A 26 -1.39 6.27 -2.11
C THR A 26 -1.36 7.30 -1.00
N ASP A 27 -0.70 8.41 -1.29
CA ASP A 27 -0.67 9.61 -0.45
C ASP A 27 -1.99 10.40 -0.55
N ALA A 28 -2.13 11.45 0.26
CA ALA A 28 -3.24 12.39 0.20
C ALA A 28 -3.35 13.10 -1.17
N ASP A 29 -2.23 13.27 -1.86
CA ASP A 29 -2.19 13.77 -3.24
C ASP A 29 -2.62 12.73 -4.30
N GLY A 30 -2.92 11.49 -3.90
CA GLY A 30 -3.24 10.39 -4.82
C GLY A 30 -2.01 9.82 -5.53
N VAL A 31 -0.81 10.19 -5.09
CA VAL A 31 0.47 9.69 -5.63
C VAL A 31 0.79 8.33 -5.02
N SER A 32 1.09 7.33 -5.85
CA SER A 32 1.56 6.03 -5.37
C SER A 32 2.97 6.14 -4.81
N VAL A 33 3.09 6.11 -3.49
CA VAL A 33 4.37 6.26 -2.78
C VAL A 33 5.07 4.92 -2.58
N ARG A 34 4.28 3.84 -2.54
CA ARG A 34 4.80 2.49 -2.37
C ARG A 34 3.93 1.49 -3.10
N VAL A 35 4.56 0.45 -3.62
CA VAL A 35 3.87 -0.64 -4.31
C VAL A 35 4.41 -1.95 -3.77
N ALA A 36 3.55 -2.96 -3.67
CA ALA A 36 3.94 -4.31 -3.28
C ALA A 36 5.14 -4.79 -4.13
N PRO A 37 6.20 -5.34 -3.55
CA PRO A 37 7.30 -5.89 -4.35
C PRO A 37 6.85 -7.12 -5.15
N GLU A 38 5.88 -7.87 -4.63
CA GLU A 38 5.38 -9.11 -5.19
C GLU A 38 3.88 -8.97 -5.53
N ALA A 39 3.42 -9.78 -6.48
CA ALA A 39 2.00 -9.84 -6.85
C ALA A 39 1.37 -11.08 -6.22
N TYR A 40 0.23 -10.90 -5.59
CA TYR A 40 -0.54 -11.89 -4.83
C TYR A 40 -1.53 -12.62 -5.74
N ASP A 41 -1.91 -13.84 -5.40
CA ASP A 41 -2.89 -14.63 -6.17
C ASP A 41 -4.34 -14.18 -5.92
N THR A 42 -4.63 -13.52 -4.79
CA THR A 42 -5.99 -13.06 -4.43
C THR A 42 -6.00 -11.59 -4.02
N ALA A 43 -7.13 -10.92 -4.28
CA ALA A 43 -7.34 -9.53 -3.87
C ALA A 43 -7.25 -9.39 -2.34
N GLU A 44 -7.84 -10.34 -1.61
CA GLU A 44 -7.89 -10.33 -0.16
C GLU A 44 -6.48 -10.37 0.47
N ASP A 45 -5.56 -11.20 -0.06
CA ASP A 45 -4.18 -11.28 0.42
C ASP A 45 -3.41 -9.97 0.13
N ALA A 46 -3.63 -9.39 -1.05
CA ALA A 46 -3.07 -8.09 -1.39
C ALA A 46 -3.61 -6.96 -0.50
N GLU A 47 -4.91 -6.96 -0.19
CA GLU A 47 -5.53 -5.97 0.70
C GLU A 47 -4.99 -6.09 2.12
N VAL A 48 -4.93 -7.30 2.68
CA VAL A 48 -4.38 -7.56 4.02
C VAL A 48 -2.91 -7.12 4.10
N ALA A 49 -2.09 -7.50 3.11
CA ALA A 49 -0.68 -7.10 3.08
C ALA A 49 -0.49 -5.58 2.92
N GLY A 50 -1.31 -4.95 2.06
CA GLY A 50 -1.28 -3.51 1.87
C GLY A 50 -1.73 -2.74 3.11
N GLN A 51 -2.76 -3.21 3.81
CA GLN A 51 -3.24 -2.60 5.04
C GLN A 51 -2.22 -2.75 6.18
N ALA A 52 -1.59 -3.92 6.32
CA ALA A 52 -0.50 -4.11 7.27
C ALA A 52 0.69 -3.18 6.97
N ALA A 53 1.01 -2.95 5.70
CA ALA A 53 2.04 -2.00 5.29
C ALA A 53 1.66 -0.55 5.62
N LEU A 54 0.40 -0.15 5.42
CA LEU A 54 -0.14 1.17 5.78
C LEU A 54 -0.07 1.41 7.30
N GLU A 55 -0.52 0.44 8.09
CA GLU A 55 -0.48 0.51 9.57
C GLU A 55 0.95 0.57 10.11
N ALA A 56 1.88 -0.20 9.52
CA ALA A 56 3.30 -0.13 9.88
C ALA A 56 3.91 1.25 9.58
N PHE A 57 3.51 1.88 8.47
CA PHE A 57 3.95 3.22 8.10
C PHE A 57 3.39 4.29 9.05
N GLY A 58 2.09 4.23 9.35
CA GLY A 58 1.44 5.12 10.31
C GLY A 58 2.06 4.99 11.71
N SER A 59 2.32 3.76 12.15
CA SER A 59 2.98 3.49 13.43
C SER A 59 4.41 4.02 13.49
N ALA A 60 5.20 3.85 12.42
CA ALA A 60 6.57 4.39 12.34
C ALA A 60 6.61 5.92 12.35
N SER A 61 5.63 6.56 11.70
CA SER A 61 5.48 8.01 11.64
C SER A 61 5.14 8.59 13.01
N ASN A 62 4.29 7.89 13.76
CA ASN A 62 3.86 8.31 15.09
C ASN A 62 4.91 8.06 16.20
N LEU A 63 5.89 7.17 15.96
CA LEU A 63 7.00 6.92 16.88
C LEU A 63 8.10 7.99 16.80
N ARG A 64 8.18 8.76 15.70
CA ARG A 64 9.21 9.79 15.48
C ARG A 64 8.90 11.14 16.15
N THR A 65 7.76 11.24 16.83
CA THR A 65 7.22 12.45 17.46
C THR A 65 7.10 12.38 18.98
N SER A 66 7.69 11.36 19.65
CA SER A 66 7.68 11.23 21.12
C SER A 66 9.00 11.61 21.78
#